data_AF-A0A1M6XXI3-F1
#
_entry.id   AF-A0A1M6XXI3-F1
#
_cell.length_a   1.000
_cell.length_b   1.000
_cell.length_c   1.000
_cell.angle_alpha   90.00
_cell.angle_beta   90.00
_cell.angle_gamma   90.00
#
_symmetry.space_group_name_H-M   'P 1'
#
loop_
_entity.id
_entity.type
_entity.pdbx_description
1 polymer ?
#
loop_
_entity_poly.entity_id
_entity_poly.type
_entity_poly.pdbx_seq_one_letter_code
_entity_poly.pdbx_strand_id
1 'polypeptide(L)'
;MKKSQDKKMEYTLHYQLRGSRHEILSVVFSNFDLDSMRERLQAWLHICLTNDYGGYDTGEDRKMLMAFCEDFERIIEAFYIESKAREKALQMLKGEARKLFKKLNKCVALSKEERENTLPVLTEFAKSYKKRYVRAELLCMLESVIICDDDIGRERFSALTFFQCVNSLISLIYNHR
;
A
#
# COMPACT_ATOMS: atom_id res chain seq x y z
N MET A 1 23.55 -25.25 -25.23
CA MET A 1 23.50 -24.49 -23.95
C MET A 1 22.71 -23.20 -24.16
N LYS A 2 21.38 -23.22 -23.93
CA LYS A 2 20.51 -22.03 -23.86
C LYS A 2 19.49 -22.26 -22.74
N LYS A 3 19.92 -22.13 -21.48
CA LYS A 3 19.07 -22.28 -20.29
C LYS A 3 19.48 -21.36 -19.13
N SER A 4 20.12 -20.22 -19.42
CA SER A 4 20.66 -19.34 -18.37
C SER A 4 20.15 -17.89 -18.40
N GLN A 5 19.40 -17.47 -19.41
CA GLN A 5 18.84 -16.11 -19.45
C GLN A 5 17.37 -16.02 -19.01
N ASP A 6 16.56 -17.06 -19.25
CA ASP A 6 15.14 -17.05 -18.82
C ASP A 6 14.93 -17.12 -17.31
N LYS A 7 15.88 -17.69 -16.56
CA LYS A 7 15.76 -17.77 -15.09
C LYS A 7 15.98 -16.42 -14.39
N LYS A 8 16.59 -15.42 -15.03
CA LYS A 8 16.90 -14.12 -14.37
C LYS A 8 15.78 -13.07 -14.49
N MET A 9 14.77 -13.28 -15.33
CA MET A 9 13.62 -12.35 -15.46
C MET A 9 12.58 -12.50 -14.34
N GLU A 10 12.75 -13.48 -13.45
CA GLU A 10 11.91 -13.75 -12.28
C GLU A 10 12.14 -12.76 -11.10
N TYR A 11 13.09 -11.80 -11.22
CA TYR A 11 13.73 -11.18 -10.05
C TYR A 11 13.53 -9.67 -9.81
N THR A 12 12.54 -8.99 -10.39
CA THR A 12 12.16 -7.66 -9.86
C THR A 12 10.67 -7.56 -9.57
N LEU A 13 10.33 -7.08 -8.36
CA LEU A 13 8.96 -6.88 -7.89
C LEU A 13 8.11 -6.09 -8.90
N HIS A 14 8.72 -5.13 -9.58
CA HIS A 14 8.10 -4.37 -10.67
C HIS A 14 7.52 -5.23 -11.81
N TYR A 15 8.15 -6.35 -12.17
CA TYR A 15 7.59 -7.28 -13.17
C TYR A 15 6.45 -8.11 -12.60
N GLN A 16 6.54 -8.53 -11.34
CA GLN A 16 5.47 -9.28 -10.66
C GLN A 16 4.21 -8.42 -10.49
N LEU A 17 4.37 -7.10 -10.40
CA LEU A 17 3.30 -6.12 -10.33
C LEU A 17 2.74 -5.71 -11.71
N ARG A 18 3.10 -6.44 -12.78
CA ARG A 18 2.51 -6.30 -14.13
C ARG A 18 1.70 -7.54 -14.44
N GLY A 19 0.41 -7.49 -14.17
CA GLY A 19 -0.49 -8.62 -14.42
C GLY A 19 -1.96 -8.25 -14.28
N SER A 20 -2.79 -9.28 -14.19
CA SER A 20 -4.20 -9.11 -13.82
C SER A 20 -4.33 -8.49 -12.42
N ARG A 21 -5.50 -7.90 -12.15
CA ARG A 21 -5.84 -7.36 -10.83
C ARG A 21 -5.57 -8.38 -9.71
N HIS A 22 -6.00 -9.62 -9.89
CA HIS A 22 -5.82 -10.67 -8.88
C HIS A 22 -4.34 -11.02 -8.66
N GLU A 23 -3.53 -11.09 -9.72
CA GLU A 23 -2.09 -11.35 -9.59
C GLU A 23 -1.38 -10.21 -8.84
N ILE A 24 -1.66 -8.96 -9.21
CA ILE A 24 -1.09 -7.78 -8.54
C ILE A 24 -1.46 -7.77 -7.06
N LEU A 25 -2.73 -7.97 -6.73
CA LEU A 25 -3.18 -8.03 -5.33
C LEU A 25 -2.53 -9.19 -4.57
N SER A 26 -2.37 -10.35 -5.20
CA SER A 26 -1.68 -11.47 -4.58
C SER A 26 -0.21 -11.16 -4.28
N VAL A 27 0.49 -10.45 -5.17
CA VAL A 27 1.88 -10.05 -4.98
C VAL A 27 2.01 -8.97 -3.91
N VAL A 28 1.12 -7.97 -3.89
CA VAL A 28 1.11 -6.93 -2.85
C VAL A 28 0.96 -7.56 -1.47
N PHE A 29 -0.08 -8.38 -1.28
CA PHE A 29 -0.38 -8.96 0.04
C PHE A 29 0.46 -10.19 0.42
N SER A 30 1.35 -10.66 -0.47
CA SER A 30 2.42 -11.58 -0.09
C SER A 30 3.66 -10.86 0.44
N ASN A 31 3.86 -9.60 0.08
CA ASN A 31 4.99 -8.78 0.56
C ASN A 31 4.64 -8.03 1.85
N PHE A 32 3.40 -7.57 1.97
CA PHE A 32 2.93 -6.86 3.17
C PHE A 32 1.53 -7.37 3.53
N ASP A 33 1.36 -7.87 4.75
CA ASP A 33 0.01 -8.10 5.25
C ASP A 33 -0.69 -6.75 5.51
N LEU A 34 -1.99 -6.79 5.81
CA LEU A 34 -2.78 -5.57 6.01
C LEU A 34 -2.24 -4.70 7.15
N ASP A 35 -1.81 -5.33 8.25
CA ASP A 35 -1.24 -4.62 9.39
C ASP A 35 0.08 -3.93 9.02
N SER A 36 0.99 -4.65 8.36
CA SER A 36 2.27 -4.12 7.87
C SER A 36 2.08 -2.97 6.87
N MET A 37 1.08 -3.06 5.98
CA MET A 37 0.75 -1.98 5.04
C MET A 37 0.34 -0.70 5.79
N ARG A 38 -0.47 -0.82 6.84
CA ARG A 38 -0.89 0.33 7.66
C ARG A 38 0.26 0.91 8.45
N GLU A 39 1.01 0.07 9.16
CA GLU A 39 2.17 0.52 9.93
C GLU A 39 3.15 1.28 9.04
N ARG A 40 3.41 0.80 7.82
CA ARG A 40 4.29 1.48 6.88
C ARG A 40 3.72 2.78 6.35
N LEU A 41 2.42 2.83 6.04
CA LEU A 41 1.75 4.07 5.63
C LEU A 41 1.79 5.13 6.75
N GLN A 42 1.53 4.73 7.99
CA GLN A 42 1.57 5.61 9.15
C GLN A 42 2.99 6.07 9.48
N ALA A 43 3.99 5.19 9.33
CA ALA A 43 5.39 5.57 9.45
C ALA A 43 5.79 6.60 8.39
N TRP A 44 5.36 6.43 7.13
CA TRP A 44 5.61 7.40 6.06
C TRP A 44 4.93 8.73 6.34
N LEU A 45 3.66 8.71 6.76
CA LEU A 45 2.93 9.91 7.17
C LEU A 45 3.68 10.63 8.30
N HIS A 46 4.09 9.91 9.34
CA HIS A 46 4.84 10.48 10.45
C HIS A 46 6.11 11.19 9.97
N ILE A 47 6.93 10.52 9.15
CA ILE A 47 8.15 11.11 8.57
C ILE A 47 7.84 12.38 7.78
N CYS A 48 6.78 12.38 6.96
CA CYS A 48 6.39 13.57 6.19
C CYS A 48 5.93 14.75 7.06
N LEU A 49 5.42 14.47 8.26
CA LEU A 49 4.95 15.50 9.18
C LEU A 49 6.04 16.03 10.11
N THR A 50 7.10 15.25 10.33
CA THR A 50 8.19 15.59 11.24
C THR A 50 9.49 15.98 10.55
N ASN A 51 9.65 15.67 9.26
CA ASN A 51 10.84 16.08 8.53
C ASN A 51 10.83 17.59 8.28
N ASP A 52 12.02 18.19 8.33
CA ASP A 52 12.20 19.62 7.97
C ASP A 52 12.23 19.84 6.45
N TYR A 53 11.87 18.82 5.67
CA TYR A 53 11.78 18.94 4.22
C TYR A 53 10.44 19.62 3.89
N GLY A 54 10.51 20.83 3.32
CA GLY A 54 9.36 21.75 3.18
C GLY A 54 8.24 21.35 2.21
N GLY A 55 7.96 20.05 2.06
CA GLY A 55 6.82 19.53 1.30
C GLY A 55 5.47 19.79 1.98
N TYR A 56 5.45 20.00 3.30
CA TYR A 56 4.24 20.12 4.12
C TYR A 56 4.34 21.24 5.18
N ASP A 57 4.79 22.42 4.77
CA ASP A 57 5.09 23.54 5.67
C ASP A 57 3.85 24.15 6.33
N THR A 58 2.70 24.14 5.65
CA THR A 58 1.49 24.77 6.17
C THR A 58 0.64 23.79 6.99
N GLY A 59 -0.22 24.34 7.84
CA GLY A 59 -1.23 23.52 8.54
C GLY A 59 -2.22 22.85 7.58
N GLU A 60 -2.51 23.49 6.45
CA GLU A 60 -3.44 22.96 5.46
C GLU A 60 -2.82 21.81 4.67
N ASP A 61 -1.55 21.90 4.26
CA ASP A 61 -0.86 20.82 3.56
C ASP A 61 -0.79 19.54 4.40
N ARG A 62 -0.49 19.69 5.70
CA ARG A 62 -0.48 18.57 6.65
C ARG A 62 -1.86 17.94 6.81
N LYS A 63 -2.91 18.77 6.91
CA LYS A 63 -4.29 18.28 6.99
C LYS A 63 -4.70 17.52 5.72
N MET A 64 -4.33 18.01 4.55
CA MET A 64 -4.60 17.34 3.27
C MET A 64 -3.86 16.00 3.17
N LEU A 65 -2.58 15.95 3.59
CA LEU A 65 -1.80 14.71 3.63
C LEU A 65 -2.42 13.67 4.57
N MET A 66 -2.85 14.09 5.77
CA MET A 66 -3.51 13.20 6.73
C MET A 66 -4.81 12.63 6.16
N ALA A 67 -5.67 13.49 5.59
CA ALA A 67 -6.90 13.05 4.95
C ALA A 67 -6.65 12.09 3.77
N PHE A 68 -5.64 12.39 2.95
CA PHE A 68 -5.22 11.50 1.88
C PHE A 68 -4.79 10.12 2.40
N CYS A 69 -4.01 10.06 3.49
CA CYS A 69 -3.56 8.79 4.08
C CYS A 69 -4.71 8.00 4.70
N GLU A 70 -5.67 8.66 5.36
CA GLU A 70 -6.88 8.02 5.89
C GLU A 70 -7.73 7.39 4.76
N ASP A 71 -7.95 8.14 3.68
CA ASP A 71 -8.65 7.64 2.50
C ASP A 71 -7.88 6.51 1.83
N PHE A 72 -6.55 6.60 1.79
CA PHE A 72 -5.71 5.57 1.20
C PHE A 72 -5.68 4.28 2.03
N GLU A 73 -5.78 4.35 3.35
CA GLU A 73 -5.94 3.17 4.21
C GLU A 73 -7.24 2.41 3.90
N ARG A 74 -8.34 3.12 3.66
CA ARG A 74 -9.63 2.53 3.22
C ARG A 74 -9.46 1.77 1.90
N ILE A 75 -8.65 2.29 0.98
CA ILE A 75 -8.31 1.63 -0.28
C ILE A 75 -7.50 0.34 -0.07
N ILE A 76 -6.52 0.36 0.84
CA ILE A 76 -5.73 -0.83 1.17
C ILE A 76 -6.66 -1.93 1.72
N GLU A 77 -7.59 -1.60 2.62
CA GLU A 77 -8.57 -2.56 3.13
C GLU A 77 -9.48 -3.13 2.04
N ALA A 78 -9.98 -2.27 1.16
CA ALA A 78 -10.84 -2.67 0.04
C ALA A 78 -10.13 -3.71 -0.84
N PHE A 79 -8.88 -3.43 -1.21
CA PHE A 79 -8.05 -4.36 -1.98
C PHE A 79 -7.68 -5.62 -1.21
N TYR A 80 -7.46 -5.54 0.11
CA TYR A 80 -7.18 -6.70 0.94
C TYR A 80 -8.35 -7.69 0.94
N ILE A 81 -9.59 -7.19 1.03
CA ILE A 81 -10.80 -8.02 0.94
C ILE A 81 -10.90 -8.68 -0.43
N GLU A 82 -10.70 -7.92 -1.52
CA GLU A 82 -10.76 -8.47 -2.88
C GLU A 82 -9.68 -9.53 -3.15
N SER A 83 -8.49 -9.37 -2.56
CA SER A 83 -7.36 -10.28 -2.77
C SER A 83 -7.57 -11.69 -2.19
N LYS A 84 -8.50 -11.83 -1.23
CA LYS A 84 -8.67 -13.01 -0.38
C LYS A 84 -7.38 -13.43 0.34
N ALA A 85 -6.46 -12.49 0.58
CA ALA A 85 -5.19 -12.77 1.23
C ALA A 85 -5.39 -13.29 2.65
N ARG A 86 -6.42 -12.80 3.35
CA ARG A 86 -6.79 -13.27 4.68
C ARG A 86 -7.10 -14.76 4.68
N GLU A 87 -7.96 -15.23 3.79
CA GLU A 87 -8.37 -16.63 3.71
C GLU A 87 -7.17 -17.53 3.43
N LYS A 88 -6.32 -17.13 2.47
CA LYS A 88 -5.08 -17.85 2.12
C LYS A 88 -4.14 -17.96 3.33
N ALA A 89 -3.85 -16.84 4.01
CA ALA A 89 -2.99 -16.84 5.19
C ALA A 89 -3.57 -17.69 6.33
N LEU A 90 -4.88 -17.60 6.58
CA LEU A 90 -5.55 -18.36 7.64
C LEU A 90 -5.61 -19.87 7.41
N GLN A 91 -5.45 -20.34 6.17
CA GLN A 91 -5.33 -21.77 5.85
C GLN A 91 -3.92 -22.30 6.18
N MET A 92 -2.89 -21.46 6.06
CA MET A 92 -1.50 -21.82 6.32
C MET A 92 -1.11 -21.72 7.80
N LEU A 93 -1.67 -20.74 8.51
CA LEU A 93 -1.35 -20.46 9.91
C LEU A 93 -2.14 -21.36 10.88
N LYS A 94 -1.51 -21.74 12.00
CA LYS A 94 -2.10 -22.58 13.06
C LYS A 94 -1.90 -21.95 14.44
N GLY A 95 -2.68 -22.41 15.42
CA GLY A 95 -2.53 -22.06 16.84
C GLY A 95 -2.56 -20.55 17.11
N GLU A 96 -1.64 -20.09 17.96
CA GLU A 96 -1.52 -18.68 18.38
C GLU A 96 -1.18 -17.73 17.24
N ALA A 97 -0.33 -18.14 16.28
CA ALA A 97 0.00 -17.33 15.11
C ALA A 97 -1.26 -16.98 14.30
N ARG A 98 -2.20 -17.92 14.16
CA ARG A 98 -3.48 -17.68 13.49
C ARG A 98 -4.36 -16.69 14.26
N LYS A 99 -4.37 -16.75 15.60
CA LYS A 99 -5.14 -15.82 16.44
C LYS A 99 -4.57 -14.41 16.36
N LEU A 100 -3.25 -14.28 16.46
CA LEU A 100 -2.54 -13.00 16.36
C LEU A 100 -2.76 -12.37 14.98
N PHE A 101 -2.59 -13.14 13.90
CA PHE A 101 -2.84 -12.67 12.53
C PHE A 101 -4.26 -12.14 12.36
N LYS A 102 -5.28 -12.84 12.87
CA LYS A 102 -6.68 -12.36 12.81
C LYS A 102 -6.89 -11.04 13.56
N LYS A 103 -6.17 -10.83 14.66
CA LYS A 103 -6.29 -9.64 15.50
C LYS A 103 -5.68 -8.42 14.80
N LEU A 104 -4.47 -8.58 14.26
CA LEU A 104 -3.70 -7.52 13.59
C LEU A 104 -4.32 -7.17 12.23
N ASN A 105 -4.63 -8.17 11.41
CA ASN A 105 -5.12 -7.97 10.04
C ASN A 105 -6.65 -7.84 9.96
N LYS A 106 -7.26 -7.07 10.87
CA LYS A 106 -8.69 -6.76 10.87
C LYS A 106 -8.96 -5.48 10.08
N CYS A 107 -9.91 -5.50 9.14
CA CYS A 107 -10.45 -4.31 8.49
C CYS A 107 -11.24 -3.45 9.50
N VAL A 108 -10.81 -2.21 9.72
CA VAL A 108 -11.35 -1.26 10.71
C VAL A 108 -11.74 0.08 10.09
N ALA A 109 -11.15 0.46 8.96
CA ALA A 109 -11.42 1.71 8.25
C ALA A 109 -12.69 1.64 7.38
N LEU A 110 -13.08 0.44 6.94
CA LEU A 110 -14.30 0.22 6.17
C LEU A 110 -15.52 -0.10 7.05
N SER A 111 -16.68 0.44 6.67
CA SER A 111 -17.97 0.10 7.28
C SER A 111 -18.33 -1.37 7.03
N LYS A 112 -19.44 -1.86 7.62
CA LYS A 112 -19.90 -3.22 7.32
C LYS A 112 -20.32 -3.33 5.84
N GLU A 113 -21.04 -2.35 5.34
CA GLU A 113 -21.56 -2.26 3.98
C GLU A 113 -20.42 -2.17 2.96
N GLU A 114 -19.39 -1.37 3.25
CA GLU A 114 -18.21 -1.21 2.39
C GLU A 114 -17.36 -2.48 2.31
N ARG A 115 -17.39 -3.32 3.34
CA ARG A 115 -16.71 -4.63 3.32
C ARG A 115 -17.46 -5.67 2.50
N GLU A 116 -18.77 -5.52 2.34
CA GLU A 116 -19.59 -6.36 1.48
C GLU A 116 -19.48 -5.94 0.00
N ASN A 117 -19.27 -4.64 -0.26
CA ASN A 117 -19.03 -4.11 -1.60
C ASN A 117 -17.97 -3.00 -1.56
N THR A 118 -16.76 -3.32 -2.03
CA THR A 118 -15.59 -2.43 -2.01
C THR A 118 -15.55 -1.44 -3.18
N LEU A 119 -16.29 -1.70 -4.26
CA LEU A 119 -16.24 -0.89 -5.48
C LEU A 119 -16.62 0.59 -5.26
N PRO A 120 -17.65 0.93 -4.45
CA PRO A 120 -17.95 2.32 -4.13
C PRO A 120 -16.78 3.06 -3.48
N VAL A 121 -16.03 2.40 -2.59
CA VAL A 121 -14.87 3.00 -1.90
C VAL A 121 -13.79 3.38 -2.92
N LEU A 122 -13.44 2.45 -3.81
CA LEU A 122 -12.46 2.69 -4.88
C LEU A 122 -12.90 3.80 -5.83
N THR A 123 -14.21 3.82 -6.14
CA THR A 123 -14.80 4.82 -7.04
C THR A 123 -14.81 6.20 -6.42
N GLU A 124 -15.13 6.31 -5.13
CA GLU A 124 -15.15 7.57 -4.39
C GLU A 124 -13.75 8.17 -4.31
N PHE A 125 -12.73 7.36 -3.98
CA PHE A 125 -11.35 7.81 -3.99
C PHE A 125 -10.90 8.34 -5.35
N ALA A 126 -11.28 7.66 -6.44
CA ALA A 126 -10.97 8.09 -7.80
C ALA A 126 -11.68 9.39 -8.22
N LYS A 127 -12.78 9.76 -7.54
CA LYS A 127 -13.46 11.04 -7.73
C LYS A 127 -12.81 12.14 -6.90
N SER A 128 -12.48 11.85 -5.65
CA SER A 128 -11.88 12.81 -4.71
C SER A 128 -10.48 13.23 -5.13
N TYR A 129 -9.68 12.30 -5.65
CA TYR A 129 -8.29 12.56 -6.01
C TYR A 129 -8.05 12.36 -7.51
N LYS A 130 -7.34 13.30 -8.13
CA LYS A 130 -6.88 13.12 -9.51
C LYS A 130 -5.67 12.19 -9.52
N LYS A 131 -5.59 11.27 -10.48
CA LYS A 131 -4.43 10.37 -10.67
C LYS A 131 -3.06 11.06 -10.59
N ARG A 132 -2.95 12.26 -11.18
CA ARG A 132 -1.71 13.06 -11.16
C ARG A 132 -1.35 13.51 -9.73
N TYR A 133 -2.35 13.94 -8.97
CA TYR A 133 -2.18 14.34 -7.57
C TYR A 133 -1.72 13.14 -6.73
N VAL A 134 -2.44 12.02 -6.78
CA VAL A 134 -2.10 10.80 -6.02
C VAL A 134 -0.66 10.33 -6.29
N ARG A 135 -0.23 10.37 -7.55
CA ARG A 135 1.14 9.99 -7.92
C ARG A 135 2.19 10.97 -7.40
N ALA A 136 1.90 12.26 -7.46
CA ALA A 136 2.78 13.28 -6.90
C ALA A 136 2.91 13.10 -5.39
N GLU A 137 1.79 12.94 -4.69
CA GLU A 137 1.73 12.73 -3.25
C GLU A 137 2.56 11.50 -2.82
N LEU A 138 2.35 10.34 -3.45
CA LEU A 138 3.15 9.14 -3.16
C LEU A 138 4.65 9.31 -3.44
N LEU A 139 5.03 10.12 -4.44
CA LEU A 139 6.43 10.43 -4.72
C LEU A 139 7.01 11.39 -3.68
N CYS A 140 6.26 12.41 -3.24
CA CYS A 140 6.67 13.31 -2.17
C CYS A 140 6.86 12.55 -0.86
N MET A 141 5.98 11.60 -0.55
CA MET A 141 6.11 10.74 0.63
C MET A 141 7.35 9.84 0.53
N LEU A 142 7.60 9.22 -0.62
CA LEU A 142 8.80 8.42 -0.84
C LEU A 142 10.08 9.27 -0.70
N GLU A 143 10.11 10.45 -1.30
CA GLU A 143 11.24 11.37 -1.21
C GLU A 143 11.53 11.75 0.25
N SER A 144 10.49 12.12 1.00
CA SER A 144 10.56 12.40 2.44
C SER A 144 11.21 11.25 3.22
N VAL A 145 10.81 10.01 2.92
CA VAL A 145 11.35 8.80 3.56
C VAL A 145 12.80 8.51 3.17
N ILE A 146 13.20 8.81 1.93
CA ILE A 146 14.57 8.61 1.46
C ILE A 146 15.53 9.62 2.07
N ILE A 147 15.09 10.88 2.20
CA ILE A 147 15.90 12.00 2.71
C ILE A 147 16.04 11.93 4.23
N CYS A 148 15.02 11.44 4.95
CA CYS A 148 15.07 11.29 6.40
C CYS A 148 16.24 10.36 6.81
N ASP A 149 17.17 10.90 7.59
CA ASP A 149 18.40 10.20 8.03
C ASP A 149 18.23 9.45 9.37
N ASP A 150 17.00 9.39 9.89
CA ASP A 150 16.68 8.68 11.12
C ASP A 150 16.77 7.15 10.93
N ASP A 151 16.91 6.41 12.04
CA ASP A 151 16.98 4.93 12.01
C ASP A 151 15.75 4.29 11.32
N ILE A 152 14.61 4.99 11.28
CA ILE A 152 13.39 4.58 10.55
C ILE A 152 13.60 4.62 9.02
N GLY A 153 14.46 5.53 8.53
CA GLY A 153 14.85 5.67 7.12
C GLY A 153 15.88 4.62 6.63
N ARG A 154 16.50 3.83 7.52
CA ARG A 154 17.55 2.86 7.15
C ARG A 154 17.03 1.64 6.39
N GLU A 155 15.73 1.43 6.33
CA GLU A 155 15.10 0.41 5.48
C GLU A 155 14.77 0.92 4.06
N ARG A 156 15.73 1.59 3.40
CA ARG A 156 15.54 2.17 2.05
C ARG A 156 15.05 1.15 1.01
N PHE A 157 15.49 -0.10 1.11
CA PHE A 157 15.00 -1.18 0.23
C PHE A 157 13.52 -1.48 0.45
N SER A 158 13.07 -1.50 1.71
CA SER A 158 11.66 -1.71 2.07
C SER A 158 10.79 -0.49 1.71
N ALA A 159 11.35 0.72 1.66
CA ALA A 159 10.66 1.91 1.15
C ALA A 159 10.33 1.81 -0.35
N LEU A 160 11.28 1.37 -1.19
CA LEU A 160 11.02 1.18 -2.61
C LEU A 160 10.01 0.05 -2.88
N THR A 161 10.11 -1.05 -2.14
CA THR A 161 9.14 -2.16 -2.23
C THR A 161 7.74 -1.70 -1.86
N PHE A 162 7.60 -0.96 -0.75
CA PHE A 162 6.32 -0.39 -0.34
C PHE A 162 5.76 0.55 -1.40
N PHE A 163 6.59 1.48 -1.92
CA PHE A 163 6.20 2.38 -3.01
C PHE A 163 5.67 1.63 -4.23
N GLN A 164 6.37 0.58 -4.67
CA GLN A 164 5.96 -0.23 -5.82
C GLN A 164 4.61 -0.89 -5.59
N CYS A 165 4.38 -1.44 -4.39
CA CYS A 165 3.10 -2.03 -4.00
C CYS A 165 1.97 -0.99 -4.02
N VAL A 166 2.11 0.13 -3.31
CA VAL A 166 1.06 1.16 -3.23
C VAL A 166 0.78 1.82 -4.59
N ASN A 167 1.81 2.08 -5.40
CA ASN A 167 1.64 2.62 -6.75
C ASN A 167 0.95 1.63 -7.70
N SER A 168 1.10 0.32 -7.46
CA SER A 168 0.38 -0.71 -8.21
C SER A 168 -1.10 -0.75 -7.82
N LEU A 169 -1.43 -0.59 -6.54
CA LEU A 169 -2.82 -0.43 -6.08
C LEU A 169 -3.47 0.80 -6.73
N ILE A 170 -2.77 1.94 -6.80
CA ILE A 170 -3.24 3.13 -7.50
C ILE A 170 -3.45 2.86 -8.99
N SER A 171 -2.54 2.12 -9.62
CA SER A 171 -2.69 1.75 -11.02
C SER A 171 -3.94 0.89 -11.27
N LEU A 172 -4.32 0.02 -10.33
CA LEU A 172 -5.57 -0.73 -10.38
C LEU A 172 -6.83 0.15 -10.24
N ILE A 173 -6.74 1.34 -9.64
CA ILE A 173 -7.88 2.26 -9.56
C ILE A 173 -8.06 3.01 -10.89
N TYR A 174 -6.97 3.53 -11.45
CA TYR A 174 -7.04 4.50 -12.55
C TYR A 174 -6.75 3.95 -13.95
N ASN A 175 -6.42 2.66 -14.10
CA ASN A 175 -6.15 2.04 -15.42
C ASN A 175 -7.28 1.11 -15.90
N HIS A 176 -8.44 1.10 -15.24
CA HIS A 176 -9.62 0.33 -15.66
C HIS A 176 -10.65 1.16 -16.45
N ARG A 177 -10.19 2.13 -17.26
CA ARG A 177 -11.04 2.85 -18.22
C ARG A 177 -10.48 2.76 -19.62
#